data_AF-A0A0D2G6E1-F1
#
_entry.id   AF-A0A0D2G6E1-F1
#
_cell.length_a   1.000
_cell.length_b   1.000
_cell.length_c   1.000
_cell.angle_alpha   90.00
_cell.angle_beta   90.00
_cell.angle_gamma   90.00
#
_symmetry.space_group_name_H-M   'P 1'
#
loop_
_entity.id
_entity.type
_entity.pdbx_description
1 polymer ?
#
loop_
_entity_poly.entity_id
_entity_poly.type
_entity_poly.pdbx_seq_one_letter_code
_entity_poly.pdbx_strand_id
1 'polypeptide(L)'
;MATDANDPEITARATLALLETRLHRLEFLLTGSSNEDGVPHPTTKPAHSRETVWAKLDALEAELGKLKKVNGPAGTVVRDLDRLCGRSILKTSHLSDVQLMKALDTMFPDLFASVTTTSAIPKSEDLSTLASIVLSHATLFPETASRLSSLQTLQVPRGEQSVKLISLIPRLDKCQEDEQHIQDEVRELRERSARCLDWWVKTGVIGMGDLWENWERRITQVERSVIRFERRAKEEQGYL
;
A
#
# COMPACT_ATOMS: atom_id res chain seq x y z
N MET A 1 -26.66 17.81 34.56
CA MET A 1 -25.33 17.90 35.21
C MET A 1 -24.31 17.91 34.09
N ALA A 2 -23.77 19.09 33.78
CA ALA A 2 -22.86 19.32 32.67
C ALA A 2 -21.43 19.00 33.15
N THR A 3 -20.84 17.92 32.62
CA THR A 3 -19.43 17.60 32.85
C THR A 3 -18.59 18.35 31.82
N ASP A 4 -17.59 19.06 32.33
CA ASP A 4 -16.77 20.03 31.61
C ASP A 4 -16.17 19.49 30.31
N ALA A 5 -16.42 20.22 29.22
CA ALA A 5 -15.95 19.91 27.86
C ALA A 5 -14.46 20.24 27.62
N ASN A 6 -13.64 20.36 28.68
CA ASN A 6 -12.28 20.87 28.61
C ASN A 6 -11.21 19.95 29.23
N ASP A 7 -11.56 18.74 29.67
CA ASP A 7 -10.54 17.79 30.16
C ASP A 7 -9.78 17.17 28.98
N PRO A 8 -8.49 17.51 28.80
CA PRO A 8 -7.71 17.04 27.65
C PRO A 8 -7.57 15.51 27.63
N GLU A 9 -7.63 14.85 28.79
CA GLU A 9 -7.62 13.39 28.88
C GLU A 9 -8.89 12.74 28.34
N ILE A 10 -10.06 13.34 28.57
CA ILE A 10 -11.34 12.80 28.09
C ILE A 10 -11.41 12.96 26.57
N THR A 11 -10.97 14.11 26.05
CA THR A 11 -10.85 14.33 24.60
C THR A 11 -9.82 13.38 23.99
N ALA A 12 -8.65 13.18 24.61
CA ALA A 12 -7.63 12.26 24.13
C ALA A 12 -8.13 10.81 24.07
N ARG A 13 -8.83 10.34 25.12
CA ARG A 13 -9.43 9.00 25.14
C ARG A 13 -10.52 8.84 24.08
N ALA A 14 -11.34 9.85 23.85
CA ALA A 14 -12.34 9.84 22.79
C ALA A 14 -11.69 9.79 21.39
N THR A 15 -10.59 10.53 21.18
CA THR A 15 -9.85 10.47 19.91
C THR A 15 -9.14 9.14 19.71
N LEU A 16 -8.60 8.52 20.77
CA LEU A 16 -8.00 7.19 20.70
C LEU A 16 -9.04 6.13 20.35
N ALA A 17 -10.19 6.14 21.01
CA ALA A 17 -11.29 5.22 20.69
C ALA A 17 -11.77 5.37 19.23
N LEU A 18 -11.78 6.60 18.71
CA LEU A 18 -12.14 6.88 17.32
C LEU A 18 -11.05 6.42 16.33
N LEU A 19 -9.77 6.58 16.68
CA LEU A 19 -8.66 6.09 15.88
C LEU A 19 -8.61 4.56 15.86
N GLU A 20 -8.84 3.91 16.99
CA GLU A 20 -8.96 2.46 17.09
C GLU A 20 -10.09 1.98 16.17
N THR A 21 -11.31 2.48 16.31
CA THR A 21 -12.43 2.07 15.43
C THR A 21 -12.14 2.30 13.94
N ARG A 22 -11.44 3.37 13.58
CA ARG A 22 -11.02 3.61 12.19
C ARG A 22 -9.93 2.65 11.73
N LEU A 23 -8.97 2.30 12.58
CA LEU A 23 -7.93 1.33 12.28
C LEU A 23 -8.54 -0.05 12.07
N HIS A 24 -9.46 -0.47 12.95
CA HIS A 24 -10.22 -1.71 12.80
C HIS A 24 -11.05 -1.72 11.50
N ARG A 25 -11.61 -0.57 11.08
CA ARG A 25 -12.30 -0.45 9.79
C ARG A 25 -11.35 -0.56 8.59
N LEU A 26 -10.15 0.00 8.68
CA LEU A 26 -9.13 -0.14 7.63
C LEU A 26 -8.60 -1.57 7.55
N GLU A 27 -8.39 -2.20 8.70
CA GLU A 27 -8.07 -3.63 8.79
C GLU A 27 -9.17 -4.49 8.19
N PHE A 28 -10.44 -4.18 8.45
CA PHE A 28 -11.60 -4.79 7.81
C PHE A 28 -11.56 -4.65 6.28
N LEU A 29 -11.28 -3.45 5.76
CA LEU A 29 -11.18 -3.21 4.31
C LEU A 29 -9.98 -3.92 3.68
N LEU A 30 -8.91 -4.16 4.44
CA LEU A 30 -7.69 -4.81 3.98
C LEU A 30 -7.77 -6.34 4.04
N THR A 31 -8.48 -6.90 5.03
CA THR A 31 -8.48 -8.35 5.32
C THR A 31 -9.79 -9.04 4.90
N GLY A 32 -10.91 -8.32 4.87
CA GLY A 32 -12.18 -8.80 4.34
C GLY A 32 -12.85 -9.93 5.13
N SER A 33 -12.48 -10.18 6.40
CA SER A 33 -13.12 -11.24 7.19
C SER A 33 -13.13 -10.98 8.71
N SER A 34 -14.26 -10.54 9.27
CA SER A 34 -14.70 -10.86 10.65
C SER A 34 -16.21 -10.61 10.84
N ASN A 35 -16.84 -11.29 11.81
CA ASN A 35 -18.25 -11.09 12.18
C ASN A 35 -18.51 -9.74 12.87
N GLU A 36 -19.79 -9.35 12.95
CA GLU A 36 -20.31 -7.99 13.26
C GLU A 36 -19.83 -7.33 14.58
N ASP A 37 -19.18 -8.07 15.50
CA ASP A 37 -18.75 -7.56 16.81
C ASP A 37 -17.24 -7.27 16.95
N GLY A 38 -16.46 -7.32 15.86
CA GLY A 38 -15.06 -6.83 15.87
C GLY A 38 -14.06 -7.65 16.68
N VAL A 39 -14.40 -8.87 17.08
CA VAL A 39 -13.44 -9.83 17.68
C VAL A 39 -12.90 -10.75 16.57
N PRO A 40 -11.58 -10.84 16.34
CA PRO A 40 -11.03 -11.72 15.33
C PRO A 40 -11.27 -13.19 15.72
N HIS A 41 -11.84 -13.98 14.81
CA HIS A 41 -11.84 -15.43 14.98
C HIS A 41 -10.39 -15.93 15.03
N PRO A 42 -10.05 -16.89 15.92
CA PRO A 42 -8.72 -17.47 15.95
C PRO A 42 -8.41 -18.03 14.56
N THR A 43 -7.30 -17.58 13.99
CA THR A 43 -6.86 -17.90 12.63
C THR A 43 -6.89 -19.41 12.40
N THR A 44 -7.82 -19.90 11.58
CA THR A 44 -7.76 -21.27 11.08
C THR A 44 -6.56 -21.34 10.16
N LYS A 45 -5.52 -22.06 10.58
CA LYS A 45 -4.32 -22.35 9.80
C LYS A 45 -4.75 -22.84 8.40
N PRO A 46 -4.38 -22.15 7.30
CA PRO A 46 -4.77 -22.58 5.97
C PRO A 46 -4.17 -23.96 5.70
N ALA A 47 -5.00 -24.93 5.33
CA ALA A 47 -4.58 -26.30 5.06
C ALA A 47 -3.65 -26.38 3.83
N HIS A 48 -3.72 -25.39 2.93
CA HIS A 48 -2.96 -25.36 1.69
C HIS A 48 -2.34 -23.97 1.43
N SER A 49 -1.06 -23.95 1.07
CA SER A 49 -0.29 -22.74 0.76
C SER A 49 -0.89 -21.89 -0.39
N ARG A 50 -1.73 -22.50 -1.24
CA ARG A 50 -2.43 -21.86 -2.36
C ARG A 50 -3.59 -20.93 -1.95
N GLU A 51 -4.01 -20.94 -0.69
CA GLU A 51 -5.07 -20.04 -0.19
C GLU A 51 -4.53 -18.72 0.36
N THR A 52 -3.21 -18.61 0.52
CA THR A 52 -2.57 -17.38 0.98
C THR A 52 -2.70 -16.27 -0.07
N VAL A 53 -2.89 -15.03 0.39
CA VAL A 53 -3.00 -13.85 -0.48
C VAL A 53 -1.78 -13.71 -1.39
N TRP A 54 -0.59 -14.01 -0.88
CA TRP A 54 0.65 -14.04 -1.65
C TRP A 54 0.63 -15.08 -2.77
N ALA A 55 0.17 -16.30 -2.51
CA ALA A 55 0.05 -17.31 -3.56
C ALA A 55 -1.00 -16.93 -4.63
N LYS A 56 -2.06 -16.21 -4.25
CA LYS A 56 -3.05 -15.66 -5.20
C LYS A 56 -2.46 -14.52 -6.02
N LEU A 57 -1.68 -13.63 -5.40
CA LEU A 57 -0.98 -12.54 -6.07
C LEU A 57 0.03 -13.08 -7.10
N ASP A 58 0.87 -14.04 -6.69
CA ASP A 58 1.85 -14.71 -7.56
C ASP A 58 1.16 -15.44 -8.73
N ALA A 59 0.02 -16.08 -8.48
CA ALA A 59 -0.76 -16.73 -9.53
C ALA A 59 -1.32 -15.72 -10.54
N LEU A 60 -1.83 -14.58 -10.06
CA LEU A 60 -2.38 -13.52 -10.89
C LEU A 60 -1.28 -12.82 -11.72
N GLU A 61 -0.11 -12.62 -11.13
CA GLU A 61 1.08 -12.12 -11.82
C GLU A 61 1.53 -13.10 -12.93
N ALA A 62 1.54 -14.40 -12.64
CA ALA A 62 1.86 -15.43 -13.62
C ALA A 62 0.81 -15.46 -14.76
N GLU A 63 -0.47 -15.26 -14.47
CA GLU A 63 -1.54 -15.18 -15.48
C GLU A 63 -1.45 -13.91 -16.33
N LEU A 64 -1.18 -12.75 -15.74
CA LEU A 64 -0.91 -11.52 -16.48
C LEU A 64 0.34 -11.66 -17.36
N GLY A 65 1.37 -12.33 -16.86
CA GLY A 65 2.57 -12.66 -17.64
C GLY A 65 2.29 -13.59 -18.83
N LYS A 66 1.34 -14.51 -18.71
CA LYS A 66 0.86 -15.33 -19.83
C LYS A 66 0.05 -14.50 -20.82
N LEU A 67 -0.86 -13.66 -20.33
CA LEU A 67 -1.72 -12.80 -21.17
C LEU A 67 -0.91 -11.77 -21.95
N LYS A 68 0.18 -11.25 -21.35
CA LYS A 68 1.18 -10.39 -22.02
C LYS A 68 1.85 -11.06 -23.22
N LYS A 69 2.04 -12.38 -23.18
CA LYS A 69 2.64 -13.18 -24.27
C LYS A 69 1.63 -13.55 -25.37
N VAL A 70 0.32 -13.42 -25.10
CA VAL A 70 -0.72 -13.70 -26.09
C VAL A 70 -0.79 -12.53 -27.07
N ASN A 71 -0.56 -12.81 -28.36
CA ASN A 71 -0.70 -11.83 -29.44
C ASN A 71 -2.18 -11.66 -29.81
N GLY A 72 -2.88 -10.88 -29.00
CA GLY A 72 -4.27 -10.47 -29.23
C GLY A 72 -4.54 -9.08 -28.63
N PRO A 73 -5.75 -8.52 -28.82
CA PRO A 73 -6.11 -7.20 -28.32
C PRO A 73 -5.96 -7.06 -26.79
N ALA A 74 -6.18 -8.13 -26.04
CA ALA A 74 -5.93 -8.15 -24.60
C ALA A 74 -4.43 -8.03 -24.25
N GLY A 75 -3.55 -8.67 -25.04
CA GLY A 75 -2.11 -8.61 -24.83
C GLY A 75 -1.45 -7.31 -25.33
N THR A 76 -2.07 -6.59 -26.28
CA THR A 76 -1.65 -5.22 -26.63
C THR A 76 -2.01 -4.25 -25.52
N VAL A 77 -3.24 -4.29 -25.00
CA VAL A 77 -3.67 -3.41 -23.90
C VAL A 77 -2.82 -3.59 -22.65
N VAL A 78 -2.50 -4.84 -22.25
CA VAL A 78 -1.62 -5.09 -21.09
C VAL A 78 -0.20 -4.57 -21.35
N ARG A 79 0.34 -4.72 -22.57
CA ARG A 79 1.65 -4.14 -22.93
C ARG A 79 1.63 -2.62 -22.97
N ASP A 80 0.54 -2.02 -23.41
CA ASP A 80 0.40 -0.57 -23.48
C ASP A 80 0.24 0.04 -22.09
N LEU A 81 -0.51 -0.60 -21.19
CA LEU A 81 -0.60 -0.23 -19.78
C LEU A 81 0.74 -0.39 -19.06
N ASP A 82 1.47 -1.48 -19.29
CA ASP A 82 2.82 -1.71 -18.74
C ASP A 82 3.82 -0.67 -19.26
N ARG A 83 3.70 -0.26 -20.53
CA ARG A 83 4.49 0.84 -21.10
C ARG A 83 4.12 2.20 -20.52
N LEU A 84 2.84 2.43 -20.24
CA LEU A 84 2.34 3.66 -19.62
C LEU A 84 2.82 3.76 -18.17
N CYS A 85 2.72 2.66 -17.42
CA CYS A 85 3.09 2.57 -16.00
C CYS A 85 4.60 2.58 -15.81
N GLY A 86 5.34 1.79 -16.60
CA GLY A 86 6.80 1.78 -16.57
C GLY A 86 7.41 3.12 -16.97
N ARG A 87 6.72 3.92 -17.79
CA ARG A 87 7.19 5.24 -18.18
C ARG A 87 6.67 6.38 -17.30
N SER A 88 5.55 6.21 -16.59
CA SER A 88 5.13 7.16 -15.56
C SER A 88 5.99 7.03 -14.31
N ILE A 89 6.26 5.82 -13.83
CA ILE A 89 7.04 5.58 -12.59
C ILE A 89 8.50 6.04 -12.73
N LEU A 90 9.10 5.90 -13.92
CA LEU A 90 10.48 6.35 -14.17
C LEU A 90 10.60 7.86 -14.49
N LYS A 91 9.49 8.59 -14.59
CA LYS A 91 9.47 9.96 -15.15
C LYS A 91 8.71 10.98 -14.30
N THR A 92 8.02 10.53 -13.25
CA THR A 92 7.31 11.38 -12.27
C THR A 92 8.24 12.12 -11.31
N SER A 93 9.56 11.88 -11.33
CA SER A 93 10.50 12.56 -10.43
C SER A 93 11.13 13.84 -11.01
N HIS A 94 10.97 14.19 -12.30
CA HIS A 94 11.70 15.35 -12.85
C HIS A 94 11.08 16.08 -14.05
N LEU A 95 9.83 15.83 -14.48
CA LEU A 95 9.36 16.45 -15.72
C LEU A 95 8.11 17.31 -15.56
N SER A 96 8.36 18.62 -15.70
CA SER A 96 7.41 19.72 -15.86
C SER A 96 6.26 19.37 -16.80
N ASP A 97 5.04 19.73 -16.39
CA ASP A 97 3.74 19.51 -17.06
C ASP A 97 3.72 19.77 -18.58
N VAL A 98 4.55 20.70 -19.07
CA VAL A 98 4.71 21.01 -20.49
C VAL A 98 5.23 19.83 -21.33
N GLN A 99 6.00 18.91 -20.74
CA GLN A 99 6.49 17.72 -21.46
C GLN A 99 5.44 16.62 -21.52
N LEU A 100 4.57 16.52 -20.51
CA LEU A 100 3.41 15.61 -20.51
C LEU A 100 2.39 16.04 -21.56
N MET A 101 2.13 17.35 -21.67
CA MET A 101 1.22 17.89 -22.68
C MET A 101 1.71 17.64 -24.11
N LYS A 102 3.01 17.83 -24.38
CA LYS A 102 3.61 17.51 -25.70
C LYS A 102 3.63 16.00 -25.98
N ALA A 103 3.90 15.17 -24.97
CA ALA A 103 3.89 13.73 -25.15
C ALA A 103 2.48 13.21 -25.50
N LEU A 104 1.44 13.80 -24.91
CA LEU A 104 0.04 13.49 -25.23
C LEU A 104 -0.34 13.91 -26.66
N ASP A 105 0.09 15.11 -27.09
CA ASP A 105 -0.14 15.65 -28.43
C ASP A 105 0.53 14.77 -29.52
N THR A 106 1.71 14.23 -29.24
CA THR A 106 2.40 13.31 -30.16
C THR A 106 1.83 11.89 -30.18
N MET A 107 1.19 11.44 -29.10
CA MET A 107 0.65 10.06 -29.00
C MET A 107 -0.78 9.95 -29.48
N PHE A 108 -1.56 11.03 -29.45
CA PHE A 108 -2.93 11.05 -29.95
C PHE A 108 -3.23 12.31 -30.79
N PRO A 109 -2.64 12.43 -31.99
CA PRO A 109 -2.97 13.54 -32.90
C PRO A 109 -4.46 13.52 -33.29
N ASP A 110 -5.12 12.36 -33.28
CA ASP A 110 -6.55 12.19 -33.58
C ASP A 110 -7.51 12.68 -32.48
N LEU A 111 -7.04 12.91 -31.26
CA LEU A 111 -7.89 13.44 -30.17
C LEU A 111 -8.01 14.97 -30.23
N PHE A 112 -7.02 15.64 -30.84
CA PHE A 112 -6.95 17.11 -30.92
C PHE A 112 -6.93 17.65 -32.36
N ALA A 113 -6.79 16.79 -33.37
CA ALA A 113 -7.26 17.09 -34.71
C ALA A 113 -8.77 17.28 -34.62
N SER A 114 -9.19 18.54 -34.58
CA SER A 114 -10.58 18.94 -34.81
C SER A 114 -11.15 18.07 -35.92
N VAL A 115 -12.33 17.48 -35.70
CA VAL A 115 -13.15 16.88 -36.76
C VAL A 115 -13.47 17.98 -37.77
N THR A 116 -12.50 18.27 -38.63
CA THR A 116 -12.59 19.10 -39.82
C THR A 116 -12.57 18.14 -40.99
N THR A 117 -13.53 17.21 -40.97
CA THR A 117 -14.02 16.51 -42.16
C THR A 117 -15.55 16.49 -42.13
N THR A 118 -16.15 17.64 -41.85
CA THR A 118 -17.47 18.04 -42.38
C THR A 118 -17.28 19.13 -43.43
N SER A 119 -16.22 19.03 -44.25
CA SER A 119 -16.14 19.72 -45.54
C SER A 119 -16.41 18.73 -46.68
N ALA A 120 -17.55 18.06 -46.59
CA ALA A 120 -18.26 17.50 -47.73
C ALA A 120 -19.75 17.60 -47.40
N ILE A 121 -20.29 18.80 -47.50
CA ILE A 121 -21.73 18.98 -47.67
C ILE A 121 -21.98 18.70 -49.15
N PRO A 122 -22.52 17.54 -49.56
CA PRO A 122 -23.13 17.44 -50.87
C PRO A 122 -24.35 18.38 -50.84
N LYS A 123 -24.17 19.57 -51.41
CA LYS A 123 -25.25 20.53 -51.64
C LYS A 123 -26.18 19.98 -52.72
N SER A 124 -27.01 18.97 -52.43
CA SER A 124 -28.25 18.62 -53.16
C SER A 124 -28.79 17.22 -52.80
N GLU A 125 -28.94 16.88 -51.52
CA GLU A 125 -29.73 15.68 -51.17
C GLU A 125 -31.13 16.10 -50.71
N ASP A 126 -32.13 15.48 -51.33
CA ASP A 126 -33.55 15.78 -51.24
C ASP A 126 -34.01 16.03 -49.79
N LEU A 127 -34.88 17.02 -49.58
CA LEU A 127 -35.52 17.31 -48.28
C LEU A 127 -36.08 16.06 -47.58
N SER A 128 -36.45 15.04 -48.36
CA SER A 128 -36.90 13.73 -47.91
C SER A 128 -35.81 12.90 -47.22
N THR A 129 -34.58 12.87 -47.74
CA THR A 129 -33.46 12.11 -47.14
C THR A 129 -32.91 12.83 -45.92
N LEU A 130 -32.88 14.16 -45.93
CA LEU A 130 -32.59 14.94 -44.72
C LEU A 130 -33.66 14.74 -43.65
N ALA A 131 -34.95 14.70 -44.01
CA ALA A 131 -36.02 14.42 -43.07
C ALA A 131 -35.93 12.99 -42.51
N SER A 132 -35.56 11.98 -43.31
CA SER A 132 -35.41 10.60 -42.82
C SER A 132 -34.18 10.43 -41.93
N ILE A 133 -33.09 11.15 -42.19
CA ILE A 133 -31.91 11.21 -41.32
C ILE A 133 -32.22 11.97 -40.02
N VAL A 134 -32.91 13.11 -40.09
CA VAL A 134 -33.33 13.86 -38.89
C VAL A 134 -34.32 13.04 -38.08
N LEU A 135 -35.24 12.30 -38.72
CA LEU A 135 -36.20 11.44 -38.05
C LEU A 135 -35.53 10.22 -37.43
N SER A 136 -34.50 9.64 -38.07
CA SER A 136 -33.74 8.52 -37.50
C SER A 136 -32.87 8.94 -36.31
N HIS A 137 -32.37 10.17 -36.29
CA HIS A 137 -31.63 10.75 -35.16
C HIS A 137 -32.53 11.55 -34.20
N ALA A 138 -33.84 11.59 -34.44
CA ALA A 138 -34.77 12.44 -33.69
C ALA A 138 -34.77 12.15 -32.19
N THR A 139 -34.59 10.89 -31.80
CA THR A 139 -34.52 10.45 -30.40
C THR A 139 -33.21 10.82 -29.73
N LEU A 140 -32.13 11.03 -30.49
CA LEU A 140 -30.84 11.44 -29.95
C LEU A 140 -30.77 12.94 -29.66
N PHE A 141 -31.58 13.78 -30.31
CA PHE A 141 -31.63 15.22 -30.01
C PHE A 141 -32.14 15.54 -28.58
N PRO A 142 -33.27 14.99 -28.09
CA PRO A 142 -33.68 15.21 -26.71
C PRO A 142 -32.73 14.53 -25.71
N GLU A 143 -32.12 13.39 -26.06
CA GLU A 143 -31.11 12.75 -25.20
C GLU A 143 -29.84 13.60 -25.07
N THR A 144 -29.33 14.14 -26.18
CA THR A 144 -28.15 15.03 -26.18
C THR A 144 -28.47 16.39 -25.56
N ALA A 145 -29.65 16.95 -25.79
CA ALA A 145 -30.10 18.16 -25.11
C ALA A 145 -30.25 17.94 -23.59
N SER A 146 -30.77 16.78 -23.17
CA SER A 146 -30.85 16.40 -21.76
C SER A 146 -29.46 16.20 -21.15
N ARG A 147 -28.52 15.56 -21.87
CA ARG A 147 -27.12 15.41 -21.43
C ARG A 147 -26.39 16.74 -21.35
N LEU A 148 -26.56 17.65 -22.32
CA LEU A 148 -25.97 18.98 -22.29
C LEU A 148 -26.58 19.85 -21.19
N SER A 149 -27.90 19.77 -20.99
CA SER A 149 -28.58 20.43 -19.86
C SER A 149 -28.06 19.88 -18.53
N SER A 150 -27.91 18.55 -18.40
CA SER A 150 -27.31 17.90 -17.22
C SER A 150 -25.85 18.31 -17.01
N LEU A 151 -25.04 18.37 -18.07
CA LEU A 151 -23.66 18.85 -17.98
C LEU A 151 -23.58 20.34 -17.65
N GLN A 152 -24.56 21.14 -18.07
CA GLN A 152 -24.67 22.56 -17.73
C GLN A 152 -25.13 22.77 -16.28
N THR A 153 -25.89 21.83 -15.70
CA THR A 153 -26.23 21.85 -14.26
C THR A 153 -25.11 21.32 -13.38
N LEU A 154 -24.15 20.56 -13.92
CA LEU A 154 -22.89 20.23 -13.26
C LEU A 154 -22.00 21.48 -13.20
N GLN A 155 -22.01 22.16 -12.06
CA GLN A 155 -21.10 23.26 -11.81
C GLN A 155 -19.66 22.73 -11.81
N VAL A 156 -18.85 23.18 -12.77
CA VAL A 156 -17.40 23.05 -12.71
C VAL A 156 -16.96 23.58 -11.34
N PRO A 157 -16.22 22.79 -10.53
CA PRO A 157 -15.82 23.21 -9.20
C PRO A 157 -15.24 24.61 -9.24
N ARG A 158 -15.79 25.52 -8.42
CA ARG A 158 -15.39 26.93 -8.39
C ARG A 158 -13.87 27.01 -8.31
N GLY A 159 -13.24 27.82 -9.16
CA GLY A 159 -11.78 27.95 -9.24
C GLY A 159 -11.11 28.27 -7.90
N GLU A 160 -11.84 28.83 -6.94
CA GLU A 160 -11.37 29.02 -5.57
C GLU A 160 -11.00 27.70 -4.85
N GLN A 161 -11.70 26.60 -5.12
CA GLN A 161 -11.40 25.28 -4.54
C GLN A 161 -10.15 24.67 -5.17
N SER A 162 -9.97 24.79 -6.49
CA SER A 162 -8.75 24.34 -7.15
C SER A 162 -7.54 25.18 -6.75
N VAL A 163 -7.69 26.49 -6.55
CA VAL A 163 -6.63 27.35 -5.99
C VAL A 163 -6.24 26.90 -4.57
N LYS A 164 -7.21 26.49 -3.73
CA LYS A 164 -6.91 25.90 -2.42
C LYS A 164 -6.12 24.60 -2.55
N LEU A 165 -6.47 23.72 -3.48
CA LEU A 165 -5.70 22.50 -3.75
C LEU A 165 -4.27 22.81 -4.18
N ILE A 166 -4.07 23.81 -5.04
CA ILE A 166 -2.74 24.24 -5.47
C ILE A 166 -1.93 24.77 -4.28
N SER A 167 -2.56 25.50 -3.36
CA SER A 167 -1.89 25.99 -2.14
C SER A 167 -1.51 24.88 -1.15
N LEU A 168 -2.13 23.70 -1.25
CA LEU A 168 -1.84 22.54 -0.41
C LEU A 168 -0.66 21.70 -0.93
N ILE A 169 -0.37 21.74 -2.23
CA ILE A 169 0.77 21.04 -2.84
C ILE A 169 2.10 21.33 -2.10
N PRO A 170 2.52 22.59 -1.89
CA PRO A 170 3.78 22.86 -1.20
C PRO A 170 3.77 22.45 0.29
N ARG A 171 2.60 22.25 0.89
CA ARG A 171 2.49 21.69 2.25
C ARG A 171 2.66 20.18 2.23
N LEU A 172 2.09 19.51 1.22
CA LEU A 172 2.27 18.08 1.02
C LEU A 172 3.73 17.75 0.74
N ASP A 173 4.40 18.54 -0.08
CA ASP A 173 5.83 18.35 -0.39
C ASP A 173 6.69 18.43 0.87
N LYS A 174 6.47 19.44 1.72
CA LYS A 174 7.18 19.56 3.01
C LYS A 174 6.93 18.37 3.93
N CYS A 175 5.66 17.96 4.07
CA CYS A 175 5.33 16.77 4.86
C CYS A 175 5.98 15.50 4.31
N GLN A 176 6.12 15.40 2.99
CA GLN A 176 6.77 14.28 2.34
C GLN A 176 8.30 14.28 2.56
N GLU A 177 8.95 15.44 2.54
CA GLU A 177 10.37 15.58 2.89
C GLU A 177 10.62 15.17 4.34
N ASP A 178 9.79 15.64 5.27
CA ASP A 178 9.88 15.27 6.69
C ASP A 178 9.67 13.75 6.89
N GLU A 179 8.69 13.16 6.22
CA GLU A 179 8.45 11.71 6.27
C GLU A 179 9.64 10.91 5.76
N GLN A 180 10.27 11.34 4.65
CA GLN A 180 11.47 10.69 4.12
C GLN A 180 12.61 10.75 5.12
N HIS A 181 12.83 11.93 5.74
CA HIS A 181 13.85 12.11 6.77
C HIS A 181 13.62 11.17 7.98
N ILE A 182 12.39 11.11 8.50
CA ILE A 182 12.03 10.22 9.62
C ILE A 182 12.24 8.76 9.23
N GLN A 183 11.89 8.35 8.02
CA GLN A 183 12.09 6.97 7.56
C GLN A 183 13.57 6.60 7.51
N ASP A 184 14.44 7.51 7.08
CA ASP A 184 15.88 7.28 7.06
C ASP A 184 16.47 7.18 8.47
N GLU A 185 16.05 8.05 9.39
CA GLU A 185 16.44 7.94 10.80
C GLU A 185 15.97 6.63 11.44
N VAL A 186 14.73 6.22 11.18
CA VAL A 186 14.19 4.94 11.69
C VAL A 186 14.95 3.76 11.12
N ARG A 187 15.32 3.79 9.83
CA ARG A 187 16.15 2.74 9.21
C ARG A 187 17.51 2.66 9.89
N GLU A 188 18.16 3.81 10.12
CA GLU A 188 19.45 3.85 10.80
C GLU A 188 19.36 3.33 12.25
N LEU A 189 18.35 3.78 13.01
CA LEU A 189 18.14 3.33 14.39
C LEU A 189 17.84 1.83 14.46
N ARG A 190 17.08 1.28 13.50
CA ARG A 190 16.83 -0.16 13.40
C ARG A 190 18.10 -0.94 13.10
N GLU A 191 18.96 -0.42 12.23
CA GLU A 191 20.24 -1.07 11.93
C GLU A 191 21.17 -1.04 13.14
N ARG A 192 21.26 0.10 13.84
CA ARG A 192 22.06 0.24 15.06
C ARG A 192 21.55 -0.65 16.19
N SER A 193 20.23 -0.73 16.38
CA SER A 193 19.65 -1.60 17.41
C SER A 193 19.82 -3.08 17.09
N ALA A 194 19.66 -3.48 15.82
CA ALA A 194 19.94 -4.84 15.38
C ALA A 194 21.41 -5.22 15.61
N ARG A 195 22.36 -4.33 15.29
CA ARG A 195 23.80 -4.55 15.55
C ARG A 195 24.10 -4.66 17.05
N CYS A 196 23.49 -3.82 17.88
CA CYS A 196 23.64 -3.88 19.33
C CYS A 196 23.11 -5.21 19.90
N LEU A 197 21.94 -5.65 19.43
CA LEU A 197 21.34 -6.93 19.85
C LEU A 197 22.17 -8.13 19.37
N ASP A 198 22.64 -8.12 18.13
CA ASP A 198 23.52 -9.17 17.60
C ASP A 198 24.81 -9.27 18.42
N TRP A 199 25.43 -8.13 18.73
CA TRP A 199 26.60 -8.08 19.60
C TRP A 199 26.29 -8.59 21.02
N TRP A 200 25.18 -8.16 21.62
CA TRP A 200 24.80 -8.60 22.96
C TRP A 200 24.48 -10.10 23.02
N VAL A 201 23.84 -10.66 21.99
CA VAL A 201 23.59 -12.10 21.91
C VAL A 201 24.91 -12.87 21.77
N LYS A 202 25.80 -12.44 20.87
CA LYS A 202 27.09 -13.09 20.62
C LYS A 202 28.03 -13.01 21.82
N THR A 203 28.20 -11.83 22.39
CA THR A 203 29.17 -11.61 23.47
C THR A 203 28.54 -11.86 24.84
N GLY A 204 27.35 -11.34 25.06
CA GLY A 204 26.63 -11.48 26.32
C GLY A 204 26.10 -12.88 26.51
N VAL A 205 25.15 -13.34 25.70
CA VAL A 205 24.47 -14.62 25.94
C VAL A 205 25.38 -15.82 25.69
N ILE A 206 25.98 -15.89 24.50
CA ILE A 206 26.83 -17.04 24.13
C ILE A 206 28.11 -17.03 24.97
N GLY A 207 28.81 -15.89 25.04
CA GLY A 207 30.03 -15.78 25.84
C GLY A 207 29.82 -16.04 27.34
N MET A 208 28.71 -15.58 27.92
CA MET A 208 28.38 -15.90 29.31
C MET A 208 28.01 -17.38 29.48
N GLY A 209 27.34 -17.99 28.49
CA GLY A 209 27.06 -19.43 28.48
C GLY A 209 28.33 -20.28 28.61
N ASP A 210 29.36 -19.96 27.83
CA ASP A 210 30.66 -20.65 27.89
C ASP A 210 31.35 -20.47 29.25
N LEU A 211 31.25 -19.26 29.84
CA LEU A 211 31.78 -18.99 31.18
C LEU A 211 31.03 -19.79 32.25
N TRP A 212 29.71 -19.86 32.17
CA TRP A 212 28.88 -20.66 33.08
C TRP A 212 29.18 -22.15 32.96
N GLU A 213 29.30 -22.69 31.75
CA GLU A 213 29.65 -24.11 31.56
C GLU A 213 31.00 -24.44 32.20
N ASN A 214 31.99 -23.57 32.00
CA ASN A 214 33.31 -23.75 32.61
C ASN A 214 33.27 -23.65 34.13
N TRP A 215 32.50 -22.71 34.68
CA TRP A 215 32.29 -22.60 36.12
C TRP A 215 31.60 -23.82 36.70
N GLU A 216 30.52 -24.28 36.08
CA GLU A 216 29.80 -25.48 36.47
C GLU A 216 30.71 -26.70 36.46
N ARG A 217 31.49 -26.89 35.38
CA ARG A 217 32.47 -27.97 35.27
C ARG A 217 33.49 -27.95 36.43
N ARG A 218 33.97 -26.76 36.81
CA ARG A 218 34.91 -26.60 37.93
C ARG A 218 34.25 -26.91 39.27
N ILE A 219 33.02 -26.43 39.50
CA ILE A 219 32.26 -26.74 40.71
C ILE A 219 32.03 -28.25 40.80
N THR A 220 31.54 -28.90 39.75
CA THR A 220 31.35 -30.36 39.72
C THR A 220 32.66 -31.11 40.00
N GLN A 221 33.80 -30.61 39.51
CA GLN A 221 35.11 -31.22 39.79
C GLN A 221 35.49 -31.09 41.27
N VAL A 222 35.25 -29.92 41.88
CA VAL A 222 35.46 -29.68 43.31
C VAL A 222 34.53 -30.58 44.13
N GLU A 223 33.23 -30.64 43.82
CA GLU A 223 32.26 -31.52 44.48
C GLU A 223 32.70 -32.98 44.41
N ARG A 224 33.10 -33.46 43.23
CA ARG A 224 33.63 -34.81 43.06
C ARG A 224 34.87 -35.05 43.92
N SER A 225 35.75 -34.05 44.04
CA SER A 225 36.93 -34.16 44.90
C SER A 225 36.52 -34.27 46.38
N VAL A 226 35.60 -33.44 46.85
CA VAL A 226 35.08 -33.45 48.22
C VAL A 226 34.43 -34.79 48.54
N ILE A 227 33.55 -35.30 47.67
CA ILE A 227 32.91 -36.61 47.84
C ILE A 227 33.95 -37.74 47.96
N ARG A 228 35.02 -37.69 47.15
CA ARG A 228 36.12 -38.66 47.25
C ARG A 228 36.93 -38.53 48.54
N PHE A 229 37.13 -37.31 49.03
CA PHE A 229 37.79 -37.08 50.33
C PHE A 229 36.93 -37.57 51.49
N GLU A 230 35.64 -37.24 51.51
CA GLU A 230 34.71 -37.70 52.54
C GLU A 230 34.58 -39.22 52.56
N ARG A 231 34.57 -39.87 51.39
CA ARG A 231 34.55 -41.33 51.31
C ARG A 231 35.80 -41.95 51.95
N ARG A 232 36.99 -41.45 51.61
CA ARG A 232 38.25 -41.92 52.20
C ARG A 232 38.30 -41.68 53.72
N ALA A 233 37.85 -40.50 54.18
CA ALA A 233 37.77 -40.20 55.60
C ALA A 233 36.81 -41.15 56.35
N LYS A 234 35.68 -41.54 55.73
CA LYS A 234 34.74 -42.53 56.31
C LYS A 234 35.33 -43.95 56.34
N GLU A 235 36.10 -44.33 55.33
CA GLU A 235 36.83 -45.60 55.29
C GLU A 235 37.93 -45.66 56.38
N GLU A 236 38.67 -44.56 56.59
CA GLU A 236 39.68 -44.44 57.66
C GLU A 236 39.08 -44.44 59.07
N GLN A 237 37.85 -43.93 59.22
CA GLN A 237 37.11 -43.94 60.50
C GLN A 237 36.44 -45.29 60.82
N GLY A 238 36.56 -46.30 59.95
CA GLY A 238 36.14 -47.67 60.25
C GLY A 238 34.62 -47.92 60.19
N TYR A 239 33.87 -47.11 59.43
CA TYR A 239 32.43 -47.33 59.22
C TYR A 239 32.11 -48.04 57.89
N LEU A 240 32.81 -49.15 57.61
CA LEU A 240 32.40 -50.21 56.68
C LEU A 240 33.00 -51.55 57.15
#